data_AF-A0A1V5I8M9-F1
#
_entry.id   AF-A0A1V5I8M9-F1
#
_cell.length_a   1.000
_cell.length_b   1.000
_cell.length_c   1.000
_cell.angle_alpha   90.00
_cell.angle_beta   90.00
_cell.angle_gamma   90.00
#
_symmetry.space_group_name_H-M   'P 1'
#
loop_
_entity.id
_entity.type
_entity.pdbx_description
1 polymer ?
#
loop_
_entity_poly.entity_id
_entity_poly.type
_entity_poly.pdbx_seq_one_letter_code
_entity_poly.pdbx_strand_id
1 'polypeptide(L)'
;MAGRLKTPVLARKDEEECRRRAVDEGVRAYFSCLPPRGVPGGRDLETAVRRAEAAAIGALLPALLDRAFDEPLLPARRSVLLLRMEERLPPLVLPEPEARAVILPLRIASGAAVGALAGMALMPFVTWFMMDSRAAGLFMGAPAGAMLGVMATMALARSRVLLALFASLLGLVAAREALLLLGGANLSGAWYLLRKRRGSWKALLLLPLLMALLLLLGRREVVFDPVRHEEAVRPALASWADAAARIALLVASPAPQMLDDSEEAASLLASMILPLEDAPLEDLRAGVSELASAARNLGFSGESPASSFIWSDEAASEYAPFGAVEPGDPVRIERSPLFRDGELLAKGLVRRVRRR
;
A
#
# COMPACT_ATOMS: atom_id res chain seq x y z
N MET A 1 26.84 40.21 -18.87
CA MET A 1 27.38 39.14 -19.74
C MET A 1 26.59 37.87 -19.47
N ALA A 2 25.68 37.49 -20.38
CA ALA A 2 24.85 36.30 -20.22
C ALA A 2 25.67 35.06 -20.59
N GLY A 3 26.15 34.33 -19.58
CA GLY A 3 26.71 33.00 -19.78
C GLY A 3 25.62 32.09 -20.34
N ARG A 4 25.90 31.42 -21.47
CA ARG A 4 25.02 30.35 -21.97
C ARG A 4 24.92 29.30 -20.87
N LEU A 5 23.77 29.23 -20.22
CA LEU A 5 23.40 28.15 -19.32
C LEU A 5 23.40 26.88 -20.17
N LYS A 6 24.46 26.09 -20.05
CA LYS A 6 24.53 24.76 -20.67
C LYS A 6 23.40 23.94 -20.07
N THR A 7 22.65 23.27 -20.92
CA THR A 7 21.73 22.22 -20.48
C THR A 7 22.53 21.27 -19.58
N PRO A 8 22.05 20.95 -18.36
CA PRO A 8 22.79 20.06 -17.48
C PRO A 8 22.91 18.69 -18.17
N VAL A 9 24.12 18.36 -18.61
CA VAL A 9 24.42 17.06 -19.23
C VAL A 9 24.96 16.16 -18.13
N LEU A 10 24.07 15.42 -17.49
CA LEU A 10 24.46 14.36 -16.56
C LEU A 10 25.26 13.29 -17.31
N ALA A 11 26.32 12.81 -16.68
CA ALA A 11 26.99 11.60 -17.16
C ALA A 11 26.00 10.43 -17.07
N ARG A 12 25.79 9.75 -18.19
CA ARG A 12 24.78 8.68 -18.35
C ARG A 12 24.85 7.58 -17.28
N LYS A 13 26.05 7.34 -16.74
CA LYS A 13 26.31 6.36 -15.68
C LYS A 13 25.78 6.80 -14.32
N ASP A 14 25.89 8.08 -14.00
CA ASP A 14 25.48 8.62 -12.71
C ASP A 14 23.94 8.73 -12.63
N GLU A 15 23.31 9.12 -13.73
CA GLU A 15 21.84 9.09 -13.84
C GLU A 15 21.28 7.66 -13.67
N GLU A 16 21.98 6.66 -14.23
CA GLU A 16 21.61 5.25 -14.08
C GLU A 16 21.74 4.75 -12.64
N GLU A 17 22.77 5.17 -11.90
CA GLU A 17 22.95 4.83 -10.49
C GLU A 17 21.85 5.43 -9.61
N CYS A 18 21.49 6.71 -9.81
CA CYS A 18 20.38 7.36 -9.09
C CYS A 18 19.06 6.62 -9.31
N ARG A 19 18.76 6.27 -10.57
CA ARG A 19 17.54 5.51 -10.91
C ARG A 19 17.54 4.13 -10.25
N ARG A 20 18.64 3.39 -10.30
CA ARG A 20 18.74 2.07 -9.67
C ARG A 20 18.48 2.14 -8.17
N ARG A 21 19.09 3.12 -7.48
CA ARG A 21 18.88 3.34 -6.06
C ARG A 21 17.42 3.67 -5.72
N ALA A 22 16.79 4.55 -6.51
CA ALA A 22 15.38 4.89 -6.33
C ALA A 22 14.45 3.69 -6.51
N VAL A 23 14.74 2.82 -7.49
CA VAL A 23 13.99 1.58 -7.70
C VAL A 23 14.16 0.63 -6.50
N ASP A 24 15.38 0.43 -6.01
CA ASP A 24 15.63 -0.48 -4.90
C ASP A 24 14.97 -0.01 -3.60
N GLU A 25 15.02 1.29 -3.29
CA GLU A 25 14.32 1.86 -2.12
C GLU A 25 12.80 1.79 -2.27
N GLY A 26 12.27 2.11 -3.47
CA GLY A 26 10.84 2.00 -3.77
C GLY A 26 10.32 0.56 -3.63
N VAL A 27 11.04 -0.43 -4.18
CA VAL A 27 10.70 -1.86 -4.05
C VAL A 27 10.75 -2.28 -2.58
N ARG A 28 11.80 -1.91 -1.84
CA ARG A 28 11.93 -2.25 -0.43
C ARG A 28 10.79 -1.67 0.41
N ALA A 29 10.43 -0.41 0.19
CA ALA A 29 9.32 0.26 0.88
C ALA A 29 7.96 -0.33 0.52
N TYR A 30 7.76 -0.75 -0.74
CA TYR A 30 6.55 -1.43 -1.17
C TYR A 30 6.34 -2.75 -0.42
N PHE A 31 7.33 -3.64 -0.44
CA PHE A 31 7.21 -4.98 0.15
C PHE A 31 7.25 -4.99 1.68
N SER A 32 7.84 -3.98 2.33
CA SER A 32 7.79 -3.84 3.78
C SER A 32 6.40 -3.52 4.33
N CYS A 33 5.54 -2.92 3.49
CA CYS A 33 4.15 -2.59 3.83
C CYS A 33 3.18 -3.74 3.58
N LEU A 34 3.59 -4.78 2.85
CA LEU A 34 2.73 -5.92 2.55
C LEU A 34 2.74 -6.95 3.69
N PRO A 35 1.61 -7.62 3.96
CA PRO A 35 1.55 -8.64 4.99
C PRO A 35 2.48 -9.82 4.62
N PRO A 36 3.25 -10.36 5.58
CA PRO A 36 4.19 -11.46 5.32
C PRO A 36 3.48 -12.78 4.99
N ARG A 37 2.18 -12.89 5.30
CA ARG A 37 1.33 -14.04 4.98
C ARG A 37 -0.06 -13.58 4.58
N GLY A 38 -0.52 -14.03 3.43
CA GLY A 38 -1.87 -13.79 2.93
C GLY A 38 -1.90 -12.92 1.67
N VAL A 39 -3.11 -12.67 1.19
CA VAL A 39 -3.35 -11.80 0.03
C VAL A 39 -3.49 -10.37 0.56
N PRO A 40 -2.70 -9.40 0.06
CA PRO A 40 -2.83 -8.02 0.50
C PRO A 40 -4.21 -7.46 0.12
N GLY A 41 -4.81 -6.71 1.04
CA GLY A 41 -6.07 -6.00 0.76
C GLY A 41 -5.83 -4.75 -0.08
N GLY A 42 -6.91 -4.18 -0.63
CA GLY A 42 -6.81 -2.95 -1.44
C GLY A 42 -6.19 -1.77 -0.68
N ARG A 43 -6.47 -1.62 0.61
CA ARG A 43 -5.88 -0.57 1.47
C ARG A 43 -4.39 -0.79 1.71
N ASP A 44 -3.96 -2.04 1.85
CA ASP A 44 -2.54 -2.39 2.06
C ASP A 44 -1.76 -2.07 0.80
N LEU A 45 -2.33 -2.39 -0.38
CA LEU A 45 -1.75 -2.06 -1.69
C LEU A 45 -1.66 -0.54 -1.89
N GLU A 46 -2.72 0.21 -1.60
CA GLU A 46 -2.71 1.66 -1.73
C GLU A 46 -1.66 2.31 -0.83
N THR A 47 -1.55 1.83 0.41
CA THR A 47 -0.52 2.29 1.36
C THR A 47 0.88 1.94 0.87
N ALA A 48 1.08 0.73 0.36
CA ALA A 48 2.35 0.27 -0.18
C ALA A 48 2.79 1.08 -1.41
N VAL A 49 1.86 1.39 -2.33
CA VAL A 49 2.14 2.25 -3.50
C VAL A 49 2.59 3.63 -3.07
N ARG A 50 1.85 4.30 -2.17
CA ARG A 50 2.22 5.64 -1.68
C ARG A 50 3.58 5.65 -0.98
N ARG A 51 3.88 4.61 -0.20
CA ARG A 51 5.18 4.47 0.47
C ARG A 51 6.33 4.20 -0.50
N ALA A 52 6.08 3.39 -1.53
CA ALA A 52 7.04 3.13 -2.59
C ALA A 52 7.34 4.40 -3.40
N GLU A 53 6.32 5.17 -3.73
CA GLU A 53 6.43 6.45 -4.42
C GLU A 53 7.25 7.46 -3.60
N ALA A 54 6.88 7.70 -2.34
CA ALA A 54 7.62 8.60 -1.46
C ALA A 54 9.10 8.20 -1.30
N ALA A 55 9.39 6.91 -1.10
CA ALA A 55 10.76 6.41 -0.98
C ALA A 55 11.56 6.58 -2.28
N ALA A 56 10.94 6.31 -3.43
CA ALA A 56 11.58 6.48 -4.72
C ALA A 56 11.82 7.97 -5.04
N ILE A 57 10.88 8.86 -4.74
CA ILE A 57 11.01 10.32 -4.89
C ILE A 57 12.15 10.85 -4.02
N GLY A 58 12.16 10.49 -2.73
CA GLY A 58 13.19 10.94 -1.78
C GLY A 58 14.60 10.47 -2.13
N ALA A 59 14.73 9.31 -2.79
CA ALA A 59 16.02 8.84 -3.30
C ALA A 59 16.42 9.46 -4.65
N LEU A 60 15.44 9.73 -5.54
CA LEU A 60 15.68 10.15 -6.91
C LEU A 60 15.93 11.66 -7.04
N LEU A 61 14.99 12.48 -6.56
CA LEU A 61 14.98 13.92 -6.85
C LEU A 61 16.18 14.66 -6.25
N PRO A 62 16.54 14.47 -4.96
CA PRO A 62 17.70 15.15 -4.39
C PRO A 62 18.99 14.80 -5.12
N ALA A 63 19.17 13.51 -5.45
CA ALA A 63 20.37 13.03 -6.13
C ALA A 63 20.47 13.53 -7.57
N LEU A 64 19.36 13.64 -8.30
CA LEU A 64 19.32 14.25 -9.62
C LEU A 64 19.62 15.74 -9.56
N LEU A 65 19.05 16.45 -8.59
CA LEU A 65 19.27 17.88 -8.41
C LEU A 65 20.73 18.20 -8.06
N ASP A 66 21.33 17.43 -7.15
CA ASP A 66 22.73 17.57 -6.75
C ASP A 66 23.70 17.34 -7.90
N ARG A 67 23.35 16.46 -8.84
CA ARG A 67 24.20 16.14 -9.99
C ARG A 67 23.91 17.03 -11.22
N ALA A 68 22.75 17.69 -11.27
CA ALA A 68 22.37 18.55 -12.39
C ALA A 68 23.06 19.93 -12.34
N PHE A 69 23.52 20.38 -11.17
CA PHE A 69 24.17 21.68 -11.01
C PHE A 69 25.63 21.51 -10.57
N ASP A 70 26.56 22.19 -11.24
CA ASP A 70 28.00 22.16 -10.91
C ASP A 70 28.31 22.86 -9.57
N GLU A 71 27.44 23.77 -9.13
CA GLU A 71 27.54 24.50 -7.87
C GLU A 71 26.38 24.16 -6.92
N PRO A 72 26.63 24.07 -5.61
CA PRO A 72 25.58 23.81 -4.64
C PRO A 72 24.55 24.96 -4.65
N LEU A 73 23.30 24.60 -4.97
CA LEU A 73 22.18 25.54 -4.95
C LEU A 73 21.94 26.08 -3.53
N LEU A 74 21.55 27.35 -3.42
CA LEU A 74 21.05 27.90 -2.16
C LEU A 74 19.90 27.03 -1.61
N PRO A 75 19.82 26.79 -0.29
CA PRO A 75 18.82 25.90 0.32
C PRO A 75 17.38 26.22 -0.12
N ALA A 76 17.00 27.50 -0.13
CA ALA A 76 15.64 27.89 -0.54
C ALA A 76 15.32 27.57 -2.01
N ARG A 77 16.30 27.77 -2.91
CA ARG A 77 16.13 27.45 -4.33
C ARG A 77 16.10 25.94 -4.56
N ARG A 78 16.87 25.18 -3.79
CA ARG A 78 16.85 23.72 -3.80
C ARG A 78 15.46 23.19 -3.44
N SER A 79 14.87 23.70 -2.35
CA SER A 79 13.54 23.29 -1.87
C SER A 79 12.44 23.51 -2.92
N VAL A 80 12.46 24.66 -3.60
CA VAL A 80 11.48 24.99 -4.65
C VAL A 80 11.58 24.06 -5.83
N LEU A 81 12.81 23.80 -6.27
CA LEU A 81 13.04 22.94 -7.41
C LEU A 81 12.59 21.51 -7.10
N LEU A 82 12.83 21.02 -5.88
CA LEU A 82 12.32 19.73 -5.44
C LEU A 82 10.79 19.68 -5.46
N LEU A 83 10.11 20.68 -4.89
CA LEU A 83 8.64 20.74 -4.90
C LEU A 83 8.08 20.83 -6.32
N ARG A 84 8.68 21.65 -7.19
CA ARG A 84 8.26 21.74 -8.60
C ARG A 84 8.48 20.44 -9.36
N MET A 85 9.57 19.73 -9.07
CA MET A 85 9.81 18.42 -9.65
C MET A 85 8.71 17.46 -9.22
N GLU A 86 8.44 17.37 -7.91
CA GLU A 86 7.44 16.49 -7.30
C GLU A 86 6.03 16.75 -7.84
N GLU A 87 5.58 18.01 -7.90
CA GLU A 87 4.28 18.41 -8.44
C GLU A 87 4.06 18.00 -9.90
N ARG A 88 5.15 17.80 -10.65
CA ARG A 88 5.11 17.45 -12.08
C ARG A 88 5.28 15.96 -12.34
N LEU A 89 5.54 15.16 -11.32
CA LEU A 89 5.71 13.71 -11.48
C LEU A 89 4.38 13.03 -11.84
N PRO A 90 4.41 12.02 -12.71
CA PRO A 90 3.25 11.18 -12.94
C PRO A 90 2.99 10.31 -11.70
N PRO A 91 1.73 10.00 -11.37
CA PRO A 91 1.43 9.11 -10.25
C PRO A 91 2.01 7.72 -10.49
N LEU A 92 2.57 7.11 -9.45
CA LEU A 92 3.06 5.74 -9.52
C LEU A 92 1.89 4.73 -9.62
N VAL A 93 1.84 3.98 -10.71
CA VAL A 93 0.86 2.91 -10.94
C VAL A 93 1.60 1.58 -10.97
N LEU A 94 1.31 0.71 -9.99
CA LEU A 94 1.91 -0.62 -9.88
C LEU A 94 0.92 -1.72 -10.30
N PRO A 95 1.42 -2.84 -10.84
CA PRO A 95 0.56 -3.96 -11.20
C PRO A 95 -0.13 -4.53 -9.96
N GLU A 96 -1.38 -4.97 -10.12
CA GLU A 96 -2.12 -5.66 -9.07
C GLU A 96 -1.53 -7.05 -8.80
N PRO A 97 -1.56 -7.52 -7.54
CA PRO A 97 -1.05 -8.84 -7.21
C PRO A 97 -1.87 -9.96 -7.87
N GLU A 98 -1.19 -10.82 -8.63
CA GLU A 98 -1.80 -12.02 -9.21
C GLU A 98 -2.12 -13.04 -8.11
N ALA A 99 -3.33 -12.93 -7.55
CA ALA A 99 -3.88 -13.89 -6.62
C ALA A 99 -4.20 -15.22 -7.33
N ARG A 100 -3.41 -16.27 -7.07
CA ARG A 100 -3.68 -17.60 -7.63
C ARG A 100 -4.45 -18.45 -6.64
N ALA A 101 -5.59 -18.97 -7.09
CA ALA A 101 -6.32 -19.99 -6.35
C ALA A 101 -5.60 -21.34 -6.54
N VAL A 102 -4.76 -21.72 -5.59
CA VAL A 102 -4.04 -22.99 -5.63
C VAL A 102 -4.76 -24.03 -4.78
N ILE A 103 -4.85 -25.26 -5.29
CA ILE A 103 -5.31 -26.40 -4.50
C ILE A 103 -4.09 -26.94 -3.75
N LEU A 104 -4.15 -26.95 -2.43
CA LEU A 104 -3.03 -27.41 -1.59
C LEU A 104 -2.62 -28.86 -1.97
N PRO A 105 -1.31 -29.18 -2.14
CA PRO A 105 -0.87 -30.51 -2.57
C PRO A 105 -1.39 -31.65 -1.69
N LEU A 106 -1.51 -31.39 -0.38
CA LEU A 106 -2.08 -32.34 0.58
C LEU A 106 -3.54 -32.71 0.24
N ARG A 107 -4.33 -31.77 -0.30
CA ARG A 107 -5.72 -32.02 -0.69
C ARG A 107 -5.79 -32.92 -1.92
N ILE A 108 -4.94 -32.67 -2.91
CA ILE A 108 -4.82 -33.52 -4.10
C ILE A 108 -4.38 -34.94 -3.69
N ALA A 109 -3.40 -35.05 -2.80
CA ALA A 109 -2.93 -36.33 -2.27
C ALA A 109 -4.03 -37.08 -1.49
N SER A 110 -4.81 -36.38 -0.67
CA SER A 110 -5.94 -36.99 0.04
C SER A 110 -7.07 -37.44 -0.90
N GLY A 111 -7.38 -36.65 -1.94
CA GLY A 111 -8.32 -37.03 -2.99
C GLY A 111 -7.87 -38.27 -3.75
N ALA A 112 -6.57 -38.35 -4.09
CA ALA A 112 -5.96 -39.52 -4.69
C ALA A 112 -6.04 -40.75 -3.78
N ALA A 113 -5.72 -40.61 -2.49
CA ALA A 113 -5.76 -41.72 -1.53
C ALA A 113 -7.18 -42.27 -1.33
N VAL A 114 -8.17 -41.38 -1.15
CA VAL A 114 -9.58 -41.78 -1.03
C VAL A 114 -10.08 -42.41 -2.33
N GLY A 115 -9.74 -41.80 -3.46
CA GLY A 115 -10.06 -42.33 -4.78
C GLY A 115 -9.50 -43.74 -4.98
N ALA A 116 -8.23 -43.96 -4.62
CA ALA A 116 -7.58 -45.26 -4.73
C ALA A 116 -8.32 -46.33 -3.91
N LEU A 117 -8.64 -46.03 -2.64
CA LEU A 117 -9.37 -46.96 -1.77
C LEU A 117 -10.77 -47.26 -2.31
N ALA A 118 -11.48 -46.26 -2.81
CA ALA A 118 -12.80 -46.45 -3.43
C ALA A 118 -12.71 -47.29 -4.70
N GLY A 119 -11.71 -47.04 -5.55
CA GLY A 119 -11.46 -47.80 -6.77
C GLY A 119 -11.10 -49.26 -6.46
N MET A 120 -10.25 -49.51 -5.46
CA MET A 120 -9.93 -50.86 -4.98
C MET A 120 -11.16 -51.59 -4.42
N ALA A 121 -12.11 -50.88 -3.82
CA ALA A 121 -13.33 -51.48 -3.28
C ALA A 121 -14.36 -51.82 -4.36
N LEU A 122 -14.50 -50.96 -5.38
CA LEU A 122 -15.56 -51.07 -6.40
C LEU A 122 -15.13 -51.85 -7.65
N MET A 123 -13.90 -51.67 -8.12
CA MET A 123 -13.45 -52.28 -9.39
C MET A 123 -13.41 -53.81 -9.38
N PRO A 124 -13.09 -54.52 -8.28
CA PRO A 124 -13.16 -55.99 -8.26
C PRO A 124 -14.55 -56.53 -8.61
N PHE A 125 -15.63 -55.79 -8.33
CA PHE A 125 -16.99 -56.18 -8.69
C PHE A 125 -17.23 -56.05 -10.20
N VAL A 126 -16.78 -54.93 -10.79
CA VAL A 126 -16.89 -54.64 -12.22
C VAL A 126 -16.06 -55.63 -13.04
N THR A 127 -14.80 -55.87 -12.65
CA THR A 127 -13.92 -56.78 -13.38
C THR A 127 -14.31 -58.23 -13.16
N TRP A 128 -14.90 -58.59 -12.02
CA TRP A 128 -15.51 -59.91 -11.87
C TRP A 128 -16.66 -60.11 -12.86
N PHE A 129 -17.54 -59.12 -13.01
CA PHE A 129 -18.65 -59.22 -13.95
C PHE A 129 -18.18 -59.29 -15.42
N MET A 130 -17.13 -58.57 -15.80
CA MET A 130 -16.68 -58.49 -17.20
C MET A 130 -15.59 -59.51 -17.59
N MET A 131 -14.68 -59.83 -16.67
CA MET A 131 -13.46 -60.59 -16.93
C MET A 131 -13.31 -61.82 -16.02
N ASP A 132 -14.31 -62.11 -15.17
CA ASP A 132 -14.30 -63.18 -14.16
C ASP A 132 -13.07 -63.17 -13.23
N SER A 133 -12.38 -62.03 -13.12
CA SER A 133 -11.18 -61.86 -12.30
C SER A 133 -11.33 -60.70 -11.33
N ARG A 134 -11.35 -61.03 -10.04
CA ARG A 134 -11.36 -60.06 -8.93
C ARG A 134 -9.99 -59.44 -8.68
N ALA A 135 -8.92 -60.20 -8.94
CA ALA A 135 -7.55 -59.74 -8.73
C ALA A 135 -7.20 -58.59 -9.69
N ALA A 136 -7.63 -58.70 -10.96
CA ALA A 136 -7.44 -57.64 -11.95
C ALA A 136 -8.06 -56.31 -11.50
N GLY A 137 -9.26 -56.35 -10.92
CA GLY A 137 -9.94 -55.15 -10.42
C GLY A 137 -9.28 -54.53 -9.19
N LEU A 138 -8.62 -55.31 -8.35
CA LEU A 138 -7.88 -54.77 -7.20
C LEU A 138 -6.63 -54.01 -7.67
N PHE A 139 -5.89 -54.57 -8.62
CA PHE A 139 -4.68 -53.96 -9.18
C PHE A 139 -4.98 -52.71 -10.03
N MET A 140 -5.99 -52.77 -10.90
CA MET A 140 -6.41 -51.62 -11.71
C MET A 140 -7.19 -50.57 -10.90
N GLY A 141 -7.87 -50.98 -9.83
CA GLY A 141 -8.74 -50.13 -9.03
C GLY A 141 -8.02 -49.02 -8.32
N ALA A 142 -6.82 -49.27 -7.79
CA ALA A 142 -6.04 -48.24 -7.09
C ALA A 142 -5.64 -47.05 -7.99
N PRO A 143 -4.94 -47.23 -9.13
CA PRO A 143 -4.56 -46.11 -9.98
C PRO A 143 -5.76 -45.43 -10.65
N ALA A 144 -6.74 -46.21 -11.14
CA ALA A 144 -7.95 -45.65 -11.75
C ALA A 144 -8.77 -44.85 -10.75
N GLY A 145 -8.92 -45.38 -9.54
CA GLY A 145 -9.59 -44.70 -8.43
C GLY A 145 -8.86 -43.42 -8.01
N ALA A 146 -7.52 -43.46 -7.88
CA ALA A 146 -6.72 -42.29 -7.53
C ALA A 146 -6.87 -41.16 -8.55
N MET A 147 -6.79 -41.50 -9.84
CA MET A 147 -6.98 -40.55 -10.94
C MET A 147 -8.37 -39.91 -10.88
N LEU A 148 -9.43 -40.72 -10.73
CA LEU A 148 -10.80 -40.21 -10.58
C LEU A 148 -10.96 -39.35 -9.32
N GLY A 149 -10.30 -39.70 -8.22
CA GLY A 149 -10.28 -38.91 -6.99
C GLY A 149 -9.62 -37.54 -7.17
N VAL A 150 -8.49 -37.48 -7.88
CA VAL A 150 -7.84 -36.19 -8.22
C VAL A 150 -8.73 -35.36 -9.14
N MET A 151 -9.30 -35.98 -10.18
CA MET A 151 -10.23 -35.30 -11.08
C MET A 151 -11.47 -34.77 -10.35
N ALA A 152 -12.04 -35.57 -9.45
CA ALA A 152 -13.17 -35.19 -8.63
C ALA A 152 -12.82 -34.03 -7.70
N THR A 153 -11.65 -34.03 -7.06
CA THR A 153 -11.22 -32.92 -6.20
C THR A 153 -10.98 -31.63 -6.98
N MET A 154 -10.40 -31.70 -8.19
CA MET A 154 -10.26 -30.56 -9.08
C MET A 154 -11.62 -30.02 -9.56
N ALA A 155 -12.55 -30.91 -9.92
CA ALA A 155 -13.90 -30.54 -10.36
C ALA A 155 -14.74 -29.95 -9.22
N LEU A 156 -14.64 -30.50 -8.00
CA LEU A 156 -15.30 -29.98 -6.81
C LEU A 156 -14.77 -28.60 -6.43
N ALA A 157 -13.45 -28.41 -6.48
CA ALA A 157 -12.84 -27.11 -6.22
C ALA A 157 -13.29 -26.04 -7.23
N ARG A 158 -13.74 -26.44 -8.42
CA ARG A 158 -14.21 -25.51 -9.47
C ARG A 158 -15.66 -25.08 -9.31
N SER A 159 -16.54 -25.89 -8.70
CA SER A 159 -17.98 -25.60 -8.68
C SER A 159 -18.59 -25.67 -7.28
N ARG A 160 -19.10 -24.52 -6.82
CA ARG A 160 -19.84 -24.40 -5.55
C ARG A 160 -21.14 -25.22 -5.55
N VAL A 161 -21.74 -25.41 -6.72
CA VAL A 161 -22.98 -26.18 -6.90
C VAL A 161 -22.77 -27.67 -6.65
N LEU A 162 -21.70 -28.28 -7.19
CA LEU A 162 -21.41 -29.70 -6.90
C LEU A 162 -21.13 -29.90 -5.42
N LEU A 163 -20.38 -28.99 -4.80
CA LEU A 163 -20.09 -29.07 -3.37
C LEU A 163 -21.38 -28.95 -2.53
N ALA A 164 -22.28 -28.04 -2.89
CA ALA A 164 -23.59 -27.92 -2.23
C ALA A 164 -24.48 -29.16 -2.44
N LEU A 165 -24.51 -29.72 -3.66
CA LEU A 165 -25.26 -30.94 -3.94
C LEU A 165 -24.71 -32.14 -3.17
N PHE A 166 -23.41 -32.35 -3.16
CA PHE A 166 -22.79 -33.43 -2.37
C PHE A 166 -23.03 -33.25 -0.87
N ALA A 167 -22.89 -32.02 -0.36
CA ALA A 167 -23.20 -31.72 1.04
C ALA A 167 -24.67 -31.98 1.36
N SER A 168 -25.59 -31.64 0.46
CA SER A 168 -27.02 -31.92 0.62
C SER A 168 -27.32 -33.42 0.63
N LEU A 169 -26.73 -34.20 -0.29
CA LEU A 169 -26.90 -35.65 -0.37
C LEU A 169 -26.33 -36.35 0.87
N LEU A 170 -25.13 -35.98 1.29
CA LEU A 170 -24.54 -36.49 2.54
C LEU A 170 -25.40 -36.09 3.76
N GLY A 171 -25.93 -34.87 3.79
CA GLY A 171 -26.83 -34.41 4.84
C GLY A 171 -28.11 -35.22 4.90
N LEU A 172 -28.65 -35.59 3.73
CA LEU A 172 -29.86 -36.41 3.60
C LEU A 172 -29.62 -37.86 4.04
N VAL A 173 -28.45 -38.42 3.73
CA VAL A 173 -28.03 -39.74 4.20
C VAL A 173 -27.82 -39.74 5.72
N ALA A 174 -27.15 -38.70 6.26
CA ALA A 174 -26.96 -38.53 7.70
C ALA A 174 -28.30 -38.41 8.43
N ALA A 175 -29.22 -37.60 7.91
CA ALA A 175 -30.55 -37.41 8.46
C ALA A 175 -31.36 -38.72 8.42
N ARG A 176 -31.26 -39.50 7.33
CA ARG A 176 -31.90 -40.82 7.23
C ARG A 176 -31.36 -41.79 8.27
N GLU A 177 -30.05 -41.87 8.47
CA GLU A 177 -29.48 -42.73 9.51
C GLU A 177 -29.89 -42.27 10.92
N ALA A 178 -29.92 -40.96 11.17
CA ALA A 178 -30.41 -40.41 12.44
C ALA A 178 -31.90 -40.70 12.66
N LEU A 179 -32.74 -40.60 11.62
CA LEU A 179 -34.16 -40.97 11.66
C LEU A 179 -34.38 -42.46 11.88
N LEU A 180 -33.55 -43.33 11.29
CA LEU A 180 -33.60 -44.78 11.55
C LEU A 180 -33.19 -45.11 13.00
N LEU A 181 -32.32 -44.30 13.59
CA LEU A 181 -31.94 -44.40 15.00
C LEU A 181 -33.01 -43.87 15.95
N LEU A 182 -33.69 -42.78 15.60
CA LEU A 182 -34.78 -42.18 16.41
C LEU A 182 -36.13 -42.89 16.22
N GLY A 183 -36.43 -43.40 15.02
CA GLY A 183 -37.72 -44.02 14.66
C GLY A 183 -37.88 -45.46 15.13
N GLY A 184 -36.84 -46.08 15.68
CA GLY A 184 -36.94 -47.32 16.45
C GLY A 184 -37.40 -46.99 17.86
N ALA A 185 -38.70 -47.14 18.14
CA ALA A 185 -39.42 -46.64 19.32
C ALA A 185 -38.96 -47.12 20.72
N ASN A 186 -37.75 -47.66 20.90
CA ASN A 186 -37.18 -47.97 22.21
C ASN A 186 -35.66 -47.74 22.19
N LEU A 187 -35.16 -46.84 23.07
CA LEU A 187 -33.72 -46.62 23.31
C LEU A 187 -32.95 -47.92 23.63
N SER A 188 -33.62 -48.91 24.23
CA SER A 188 -33.07 -50.26 24.49
C SER A 188 -32.98 -51.13 23.22
N GLY A 189 -33.91 -50.98 22.27
CA GLY A 189 -33.89 -51.66 20.97
C GLY A 189 -32.88 -51.06 20.00
N ALA A 190 -32.70 -49.73 20.05
CA ALA A 190 -31.61 -49.04 19.38
C ALA A 190 -30.24 -49.52 19.90
N TRP A 191 -30.06 -49.66 21.23
CA TRP A 191 -28.84 -50.23 21.80
C TRP A 191 -28.63 -51.71 21.40
N TYR A 192 -29.69 -52.52 21.36
CA TYR A 192 -29.57 -53.92 20.93
C TYR A 192 -29.19 -54.04 19.44
N LEU A 193 -29.75 -53.18 18.58
CA LEU A 193 -29.37 -53.08 17.15
C LEU A 193 -27.95 -52.52 16.96
N LEU A 194 -27.52 -51.52 17.75
CA LEU A 194 -26.13 -51.01 17.76
C LEU A 194 -25.12 -52.10 18.17
N ARG A 195 -25.47 -52.97 19.12
CA ARG A 195 -24.56 -54.01 19.65
C ARG A 195 -24.44 -55.22 18.72
N LYS A 196 -25.50 -55.57 17.97
CA LYS A 196 -25.51 -56.67 17.00
C LYS A 196 -24.90 -56.28 15.64
N ARG A 197 -25.00 -55.00 15.25
CA ARG A 197 -24.33 -54.42 14.06
C ARG A 197 -23.02 -53.71 14.45
N ARG A 198 -22.03 -54.49 14.92
CA ARG A 198 -20.65 -54.01 15.20
C ARG A 198 -19.97 -53.28 14.01
N GLY A 199 -20.48 -53.41 12.79
CA GLY A 199 -20.02 -52.66 11.61
C GLY A 199 -20.56 -51.23 11.47
N SER A 200 -21.66 -50.87 12.16
CA SER A 200 -22.40 -49.62 11.88
C SER A 200 -21.83 -48.37 12.57
N TRP A 201 -21.07 -48.53 13.66
CA TRP A 201 -20.38 -47.40 14.31
C TRP A 201 -19.34 -46.74 13.39
N LYS A 202 -18.71 -47.55 12.52
CA LYS A 202 -17.78 -47.03 11.51
C LYS A 202 -18.51 -46.18 10.48
N ALA A 203 -19.70 -46.60 10.04
CA ALA A 203 -20.52 -45.85 9.08
C ALA A 203 -21.00 -44.51 9.65
N LEU A 204 -21.42 -44.49 10.92
CA LEU A 204 -21.94 -43.28 11.57
C LEU A 204 -20.86 -42.20 11.78
N LEU A 205 -19.61 -42.60 12.05
CA LEU A 205 -18.47 -41.68 12.17
C LEU A 205 -17.82 -41.35 10.81
N LEU A 206 -17.89 -42.28 9.83
CA LEU A 206 -17.36 -42.07 8.48
C LEU A 206 -18.08 -40.93 7.76
N LEU A 207 -19.37 -40.75 7.99
CA LEU A 207 -20.18 -39.79 7.25
C LEU A 207 -19.88 -38.32 7.58
N PRO A 208 -19.84 -37.88 8.86
CA PRO A 208 -19.38 -36.53 9.21
C PRO A 208 -17.90 -36.33 8.92
N LEU A 209 -17.07 -37.39 8.99
CA LEU A 209 -15.67 -37.35 8.59
C LEU A 209 -15.51 -37.13 7.09
N LEU A 210 -16.29 -37.84 6.25
CA LEU A 210 -16.34 -37.65 4.80
C LEU A 210 -16.85 -36.26 4.44
N MET A 211 -17.88 -35.77 5.16
CA MET A 211 -18.38 -34.40 4.98
C MET A 211 -17.33 -33.36 5.32
N ALA A 212 -16.65 -33.50 6.47
CA ALA A 212 -15.57 -32.61 6.89
C ALA A 212 -14.40 -32.66 5.90
N LEU A 213 -14.05 -33.84 5.40
CA LEU A 213 -13.05 -34.04 4.35
C LEU A 213 -13.48 -33.35 3.05
N LEU A 214 -14.73 -33.50 2.62
CA LEU A 214 -15.27 -32.87 1.40
C LEU A 214 -15.22 -31.33 1.49
N LEU A 215 -15.59 -30.77 2.65
CA LEU A 215 -15.58 -29.34 2.91
C LEU A 215 -14.15 -28.79 3.00
N LEU A 216 -13.21 -29.56 3.56
CA LEU A 216 -11.77 -29.23 3.56
C LEU A 216 -11.15 -29.30 2.16
N LEU A 217 -11.55 -30.26 1.33
CA LEU A 217 -11.06 -30.44 -0.03
C LEU A 217 -11.56 -29.35 -1.00
N GLY A 218 -12.76 -28.81 -0.77
CA GLY A 218 -13.39 -27.83 -1.66
C GLY A 218 -12.98 -26.38 -1.45
N ARG A 219 -12.29 -26.04 -0.35
CA ARG A 219 -11.77 -24.68 -0.15
C ARG A 219 -10.60 -24.44 -1.10
N ARG A 220 -10.66 -23.33 -1.84
CA ARG A 220 -9.50 -22.78 -2.55
C ARG A 220 -8.81 -21.80 -1.62
N GLU A 221 -7.51 -21.98 -1.43
CA GLU A 221 -6.69 -20.95 -0.79
C GLU A 221 -6.15 -20.04 -1.88
N VAL A 222 -6.29 -18.74 -1.65
CA VAL A 222 -5.72 -17.74 -2.53
C VAL A 222 -4.30 -17.53 -2.03
N VAL A 223 -3.34 -17.96 -2.82
CA VAL A 223 -1.91 -17.84 -2.51
C VAL A 223 -1.37 -16.64 -3.28
N PHE A 224 -0.74 -15.73 -2.55
CA PHE A 224 0.04 -14.64 -3.09
C PHE A 224 1.49 -15.11 -3.25
N ASP A 225 2.06 -14.92 -4.43
CA ASP A 225 3.47 -15.21 -4.71
C ASP A 225 4.27 -13.89 -4.69
N PRO A 226 4.98 -13.58 -3.58
CA PRO A 226 5.67 -12.30 -3.44
C PRO A 226 6.83 -12.16 -4.42
N VAL A 227 7.49 -13.25 -4.80
CA VAL A 227 8.66 -13.22 -5.69
C VAL A 227 8.24 -12.86 -7.10
N ARG A 228 7.20 -13.54 -7.61
CA ARG A 228 6.62 -13.22 -8.92
C ARG A 228 6.04 -11.81 -8.97
N HIS A 229 5.46 -11.35 -7.85
CA HIS A 229 4.96 -9.98 -7.75
C HIS A 229 6.11 -8.96 -7.78
N GLU A 230 7.22 -9.24 -7.11
CA GLU A 230 8.42 -8.40 -7.14
C GLU A 230 9.00 -8.29 -8.55
N GLU A 231 9.06 -9.40 -9.29
CA GLU A 231 9.48 -9.45 -10.69
C GLU A 231 8.61 -8.58 -11.60
N ALA A 232 7.32 -8.37 -11.27
CA ALA A 232 6.41 -7.49 -11.99
C ALA A 232 6.50 -6.02 -11.54
N VAL A 233 6.67 -5.78 -10.24
CA VAL A 233 6.73 -4.43 -9.64
C VAL A 233 8.02 -3.71 -9.98
N ARG A 234 9.16 -4.40 -9.91
CA ARG A 234 10.49 -3.81 -10.18
C ARG A 234 10.59 -3.14 -11.56
N PRO A 235 10.19 -3.76 -12.69
CA PRO A 235 10.24 -3.11 -14.00
C PRO A 235 9.24 -1.95 -14.11
N ALA A 236 8.07 -2.03 -13.47
CA ALA A 236 7.11 -0.91 -13.43
C ALA A 236 7.73 0.30 -12.71
N LEU A 237 8.31 0.11 -11.53
CA LEU A 237 9.06 1.15 -10.80
C LEU A 237 10.22 1.71 -11.62
N ALA A 238 10.98 0.86 -12.31
CA ALA A 238 12.08 1.30 -13.16
C ALA A 238 11.61 2.18 -14.32
N SER A 239 10.49 1.80 -14.97
CA SER A 239 9.90 2.59 -16.04
C SER A 239 9.37 3.94 -15.54
N TRP A 240 8.75 3.95 -14.37
CA TRP A 240 8.27 5.17 -13.71
C TRP A 240 9.44 6.07 -13.31
N ALA A 241 10.51 5.51 -12.72
CA ALA A 241 11.70 6.27 -12.31
C ALA A 241 12.43 6.88 -13.51
N ASP A 242 12.45 6.21 -14.67
CA ASP A 242 13.00 6.77 -15.90
C ASP A 242 12.18 7.95 -16.42
N ALA A 243 10.84 7.83 -16.41
CA ALA A 243 9.94 8.93 -16.78
C ALA A 243 10.07 10.11 -15.79
N ALA A 244 10.09 9.83 -14.49
CA ALA A 244 10.25 10.80 -13.42
C ALA A 244 11.58 11.55 -13.54
N ALA A 245 12.68 10.85 -13.79
CA ALA A 245 13.99 11.47 -13.99
C ALA A 245 14.00 12.44 -15.18
N ARG A 246 13.41 12.05 -16.31
CA ARG A 246 13.31 12.92 -17.49
C ARG A 246 12.49 14.17 -17.22
N ILE A 247 11.35 14.04 -16.55
CA ILE A 247 10.50 15.17 -16.19
C ILE A 247 11.22 16.08 -15.20
N ALA A 248 11.86 15.52 -14.17
CA ALA A 248 12.63 16.26 -13.19
C ALA A 248 13.76 17.07 -13.85
N LEU A 249 14.49 16.47 -14.80
CA LEU A 249 15.55 17.16 -15.54
C LEU A 249 15.04 18.26 -16.48
N LEU A 250 13.85 18.08 -17.06
CA LEU A 250 13.18 19.13 -17.83
C LEU A 250 12.79 20.30 -16.93
N VAL A 251 12.31 20.04 -15.71
CA VAL A 251 11.97 21.06 -14.71
C VAL A 251 13.23 21.77 -14.15
N ALA A 252 14.33 21.04 -13.97
CA ALA A 252 15.62 21.62 -13.59
C ALA A 252 16.28 22.45 -14.71
N SER A 253 15.82 22.31 -15.96
CA SER A 253 16.42 23.00 -17.08
C SER A 253 16.28 24.51 -16.90
N PRO A 254 17.38 25.28 -17.00
CA PRO A 254 17.36 26.69 -16.67
C PRO A 254 16.68 27.50 -17.78
N ALA A 255 15.36 27.61 -17.70
CA ALA A 255 14.63 28.66 -18.39
C ALA A 255 14.89 30.00 -17.67
N PRO A 256 15.02 31.13 -18.40
CA PRO A 256 15.13 32.44 -17.78
C PRO A 256 13.77 32.85 -17.21
N GLN A 257 13.45 32.37 -16.01
CA GLN A 257 12.35 32.89 -15.23
C GLN A 257 12.94 33.95 -14.31
N MET A 258 12.63 35.21 -14.60
CA MET A 258 12.67 36.25 -13.58
C MET A 258 11.76 35.74 -12.47
N LEU A 259 12.33 35.43 -11.32
CA LEU A 259 11.55 35.08 -10.13
C LEU A 259 10.61 36.26 -9.90
N ASP A 260 9.32 36.03 -10.14
CA ASP A 260 8.28 36.97 -9.74
C ASP A 260 8.32 37.07 -8.20
N ASP A 261 7.98 38.20 -7.60
CA ASP A 261 8.03 38.38 -6.12
C ASP A 261 7.21 37.28 -5.40
N SER A 262 6.21 36.73 -6.09
CA SER A 262 5.42 35.56 -5.65
C SER A 262 6.19 34.23 -5.63
N GLU A 263 7.17 34.02 -6.51
CA GLU A 263 8.02 32.82 -6.54
C GLU A 263 9.10 32.87 -5.45
N GLU A 264 9.66 34.03 -5.14
CA GLU A 264 10.56 34.20 -3.98
C GLU A 264 9.82 33.92 -2.66
N ALA A 265 8.58 34.40 -2.55
CA ALA A 265 7.71 34.13 -1.42
C ALA A 265 7.42 32.62 -1.26
N ALA A 266 7.06 31.94 -2.36
CA ALA A 266 6.88 30.49 -2.36
C ALA A 266 8.18 29.74 -2.00
N SER A 267 9.33 30.28 -2.41
CA SER A 267 10.64 29.72 -2.11
C SER A 267 11.02 29.78 -0.65
N LEU A 268 10.72 30.90 -0.01
CA LEU A 268 10.89 31.08 1.43
C LEU A 268 10.01 30.10 2.21
N LEU A 269 8.74 29.95 1.84
CA LEU A 269 7.83 29.01 2.50
C LEU A 269 8.24 27.55 2.30
N ALA A 270 8.60 27.16 1.09
CA ALA A 270 9.13 25.83 0.79
C ALA A 270 10.34 25.46 1.65
N SER A 271 11.26 26.42 1.81
CA SER A 271 12.48 26.24 2.62
C SER A 271 12.20 26.06 4.11
N MET A 272 11.05 26.52 4.60
CA MET A 272 10.60 26.37 5.98
C MET A 272 9.76 25.10 6.18
N ILE A 273 9.06 24.62 5.15
CA ILE A 273 8.24 23.41 5.21
C ILE A 273 9.09 22.14 5.21
N LEU A 274 10.11 22.05 4.34
CA LEU A 274 10.90 20.81 4.20
C LEU A 274 11.62 20.39 5.51
N PRO A 275 12.22 21.29 6.30
CA PRO A 275 12.82 20.91 7.59
C PRO A 275 11.80 20.41 8.61
N LEU A 276 10.52 20.78 8.48
CA LEU A 276 9.45 20.36 9.39
C LEU A 276 8.99 18.92 9.14
N GLU A 277 9.29 18.34 7.98
CA GLU A 277 8.91 16.97 7.63
C GLU A 277 9.59 15.93 8.54
N ASP A 278 10.86 16.18 8.88
CA ASP A 278 11.69 15.30 9.73
C ASP A 278 11.88 15.83 11.17
N ALA A 279 11.24 16.94 11.53
CA ALA A 279 11.43 17.57 12.84
C ALA A 279 10.80 16.74 13.98
N PRO A 280 11.42 16.67 15.16
CA PRO A 280 10.82 16.04 16.32
C PRO A 280 9.57 16.79 16.78
N LEU A 281 8.62 16.08 17.41
CA LEU A 281 7.29 16.59 17.76
C LEU A 281 7.32 17.88 18.61
N GLU A 282 8.38 18.06 19.40
CA GLU A 282 8.58 19.21 20.29
C GLU A 282 8.90 20.50 19.50
N ASP A 283 9.66 20.39 18.41
CA ASP A 283 10.08 21.52 17.57
C ASP A 283 9.05 21.88 16.51
N LEU A 284 8.18 20.91 16.18
CA LEU A 284 7.14 21.05 15.15
C LEU A 284 6.16 22.18 15.46
N ARG A 285 5.80 22.38 16.74
CA ARG A 285 4.89 23.46 17.15
C ARG A 285 5.51 24.84 16.93
N ALA A 286 6.79 24.98 17.25
CA ALA A 286 7.53 26.23 17.07
C ALA A 286 7.69 26.53 15.57
N GLY A 287 8.16 25.56 14.79
CA GLY A 287 8.37 25.74 13.35
C GLY A 287 7.08 25.98 12.56
N VAL A 288 5.95 25.37 12.94
CA VAL A 288 4.64 25.69 12.33
C VAL A 288 4.20 27.11 12.65
N SER A 289 4.46 27.61 13.86
CA SER A 289 4.15 29.00 14.23
C SER A 289 5.00 30.03 13.49
N GLU A 290 6.26 29.67 13.21
CA GLU A 290 7.20 30.47 12.42
C GLU A 290 6.77 30.49 10.95
N LEU A 291 6.44 29.32 10.37
CA LEU A 291 5.91 29.19 9.01
C LEU A 291 4.63 30.00 8.83
N ALA A 292 3.70 29.92 9.78
CA ALA A 292 2.47 30.70 9.77
C ALA A 292 2.74 32.21 9.82
N SER A 293 3.78 32.63 10.55
CA SER A 293 4.18 34.04 10.62
C SER A 293 4.87 34.51 9.34
N ALA A 294 5.72 33.67 8.72
CA ALA A 294 6.31 33.94 7.42
C ALA A 294 5.25 34.03 6.32
N ALA A 295 4.28 33.10 6.29
CA ALA A 295 3.16 33.14 5.35
C ALA A 295 2.31 34.41 5.48
N ARG A 296 2.04 34.85 6.72
CA ARG A 296 1.38 36.14 7.00
C ARG A 296 2.18 37.32 6.43
N ASN A 297 3.49 37.35 6.69
CA ASN A 297 4.36 38.43 6.26
C ASN A 297 4.52 38.53 4.73
N LEU A 298 4.34 37.40 4.04
CA LEU A 298 4.34 37.32 2.58
C LEU A 298 2.96 37.62 1.97
N GLY A 299 1.96 37.99 2.77
CA GLY A 299 0.64 38.38 2.31
C GLY A 299 -0.31 37.22 2.02
N PHE A 300 0.04 35.99 2.39
CA PHE A 300 -0.84 34.82 2.22
C PHE A 300 -1.94 34.71 3.29
N SER A 301 -1.98 35.62 4.27
CA SER A 301 -3.07 35.68 5.23
C SER A 301 -4.17 36.65 4.82
N GLY A 302 -5.39 36.13 4.67
CA GLY A 302 -6.59 36.96 4.52
C GLY A 302 -6.96 37.79 5.76
N GLU A 303 -6.23 37.64 6.86
CA GLU A 303 -6.42 38.39 8.11
C GLU A 303 -5.41 39.53 8.20
N SER A 304 -5.89 40.75 7.95
CA SER A 304 -5.16 41.98 8.25
C SER A 304 -5.02 42.09 9.77
N PRO A 305 -3.80 42.20 10.36
CA PRO A 305 -3.66 42.39 11.79
C PRO A 305 -4.27 43.76 12.17
N ALA A 306 -5.50 43.74 12.66
CA ALA A 306 -6.23 44.92 13.09
C ALA A 306 -5.82 45.37 14.50
N SER A 307 -4.54 45.29 14.85
CA SER A 307 -4.03 45.83 16.11
C SER A 307 -3.57 47.27 15.90
N SER A 308 -4.28 48.19 16.55
CA SER A 308 -3.87 49.58 16.69
C SER A 308 -3.29 49.82 18.08
N PHE A 309 -2.23 50.60 18.17
CA PHE A 309 -1.64 51.05 19.44
C PHE A 309 -1.25 52.52 19.35
N ILE A 310 -0.88 53.13 20.48
CA ILE A 310 -0.41 54.51 20.54
C ILE A 310 1.10 54.53 20.33
N TRP A 311 1.57 55.27 19.33
CA TRP A 311 2.99 55.37 19.01
C TRP A 311 3.78 55.96 20.19
N SER A 312 4.84 55.25 20.59
CA SER A 312 5.82 55.68 21.60
C SER A 312 7.23 55.66 21.02
N ASP A 313 8.17 56.38 21.63
CA ASP A 313 9.57 56.38 21.20
C ASP A 313 10.23 55.00 21.33
N GLU A 314 9.79 54.19 22.30
CA GLU A 314 10.22 52.80 22.47
C GLU A 314 9.80 51.93 21.27
N ALA A 315 8.61 52.18 20.70
CA ALA A 315 8.11 51.45 19.53
C ALA A 315 8.94 51.72 18.26
N ALA A 316 9.71 52.81 18.19
CA ALA A 316 10.61 53.09 17.07
C ALA A 316 11.77 52.09 16.96
N SER A 317 12.08 51.36 18.04
CA SER A 317 13.07 50.30 18.02
C SER A 317 12.58 49.07 17.24
N GLU A 318 11.30 48.73 17.36
CA GLU A 318 10.69 47.53 16.76
C GLU A 318 9.92 47.80 15.46
N TYR A 319 9.47 49.04 15.23
CA TYR A 319 8.61 49.41 14.11
C TYR A 319 9.15 50.61 13.31
N ALA A 320 8.88 50.61 12.02
CA ALA A 320 9.12 51.69 11.09
C ALA A 320 7.80 52.40 10.75
N PRO A 321 7.70 53.73 10.90
CA PRO A 321 6.49 54.47 10.55
C PRO A 321 6.39 54.70 9.04
N PHE A 322 5.20 54.51 8.48
CA PHE A 322 4.85 54.89 7.12
C PHE A 322 4.26 56.31 7.12
N GLY A 323 5.13 57.31 6.88
CA GLY A 323 4.81 58.74 6.93
C GLY A 323 5.22 59.41 8.25
N ALA A 324 4.79 60.65 8.45
CA ALA A 324 5.06 61.38 9.69
C ALA A 324 4.12 60.89 10.81
N VAL A 325 4.73 60.33 11.87
CA VAL A 325 4.06 59.85 13.08
C VAL A 325 4.74 60.50 14.26
N GLU A 326 3.98 61.16 15.12
CA GLU A 326 4.48 61.77 16.35
C GLU A 326 4.17 60.88 17.56
N PRO A 327 4.97 60.94 18.64
CA PRO A 327 4.63 60.28 19.90
C PRO A 327 3.23 60.67 20.37
N GLY A 328 2.39 59.67 20.67
CA GLY A 328 0.98 59.86 21.02
C GLY A 328 -0.01 59.67 19.87
N ASP A 329 0.45 59.51 18.62
CA ASP A 329 -0.44 59.22 17.49
C ASP A 329 -0.97 57.77 17.54
N PRO A 330 -2.27 57.54 17.28
CA PRO A 330 -2.78 56.19 17.08
C PRO A 330 -2.27 55.65 15.74
N VAL A 331 -1.56 54.53 15.79
CA VAL A 331 -1.04 53.82 14.63
C VAL A 331 -1.67 52.45 14.50
N ARG A 332 -1.87 52.00 13.27
CA ARG A 332 -2.28 50.65 12.93
C ARG A 332 -1.07 49.87 12.45
N ILE A 333 -0.91 48.65 12.94
CA ILE A 333 0.13 47.74 12.48
C ILE A 333 -0.28 47.21 11.09
N GLU A 334 0.50 47.57 10.08
CA GLU A 334 0.39 47.00 8.73
C GLU A 334 1.24 45.73 8.62
N ARG A 335 2.39 45.70 9.32
CA ARG A 335 3.32 44.57 9.36
C ARG A 335 3.90 44.42 10.76
N SER A 336 3.84 43.22 11.35
CA SER A 336 4.48 42.93 12.65
C SER A 336 6.02 42.85 12.52
N PRO A 337 6.79 43.08 13.60
CA PRO A 337 8.24 42.92 13.59
C PRO A 337 8.60 41.43 13.51
N LEU A 338 9.74 41.13 12.90
CA LEU A 338 10.25 39.78 12.73
C LEU A 338 11.42 39.56 13.67
N PHE A 339 11.28 38.59 14.57
CA PHE A 339 12.31 38.18 15.51
C PHE A 339 12.81 36.78 15.17
N ARG A 340 14.10 36.53 15.35
CA ARG A 340 14.72 35.20 15.33
C ARG A 340 15.63 35.09 16.54
N ASP A 341 15.41 34.09 17.38
CA ASP A 341 16.20 33.86 18.60
C ASP A 341 16.30 35.09 19.53
N GLY A 342 15.27 35.94 19.53
CA GLY A 342 15.23 37.20 20.28
C GLY A 342 15.91 38.40 19.60
N GLU A 343 16.57 38.20 18.46
CA GLU A 343 17.14 39.27 17.64
C GLU A 343 16.14 39.77 16.60
N LEU A 344 16.03 41.10 16.47
CA LEU A 344 15.15 41.75 15.50
C LEU A 344 15.76 41.66 14.10
N LEU A 345 15.19 40.83 13.24
CA LEU A 345 15.61 40.67 11.85
C LEU A 345 15.03 41.76 10.93
N ALA A 346 13.77 42.15 11.17
CA ALA A 346 13.11 43.17 10.38
C ALA A 346 12.10 43.96 11.21
N LYS A 347 12.13 45.30 11.07
CA LYS A 347 11.15 46.18 11.72
C LYS A 347 9.75 45.95 11.16
N GLY A 348 8.76 46.00 12.05
CA GLY A 348 7.36 46.08 11.67
C GLY A 348 7.07 47.38 10.92
N LEU A 349 5.94 47.47 10.24
CA LEU A 349 5.48 48.67 9.55
C LEU A 349 4.19 49.15 10.20
N VAL A 350 4.13 50.43 10.56
CA VAL A 350 2.92 51.03 11.13
C VAL A 350 2.46 52.22 10.31
N ARG A 351 1.16 52.47 10.30
CA ARG A 351 0.56 53.61 9.60
C ARG A 351 -0.34 54.39 10.55
N ARG A 352 -0.23 55.72 10.54
CA ARG A 352 -1.10 56.60 11.33
C ARG A 352 -2.57 56.43 10.94
N VAL A 353 -3.42 56.23 11.94
CA VAL A 353 -4.88 56.20 11.77
C VAL A 353 -5.40 57.64 11.83
N ARG A 354 -6.08 58.10 10.78
CA ARG A 354 -6.80 59.38 10.84
C ARG A 354 -8.03 59.20 11.73
N ARG A 355 -8.12 59.96 12.84
CA ARG A 355 -9.38 60.08 13.59
C ARG A 355 -10.44 60.61 12.62
N ARG A 356 -11.55 59.86 12.49
CA ARG A 356 -12.77 60.35 11.84
C ARG A 356 -13.53 61.26 12.78
#